data_AF-A0A7Y5FIC8-F1
#
_entry.id   AF-A0A7Y5FIC8-F1
#
_cell.length_a   1.000
_cell.length_b   1.000
_cell.length_c   1.000
_cell.angle_alpha   90.00
_cell.angle_beta   90.00
_cell.angle_gamma   90.00
#
_symmetry.space_group_name_H-M   'P 1'
#
loop_
_entity.id
_entity.type
_entity.pdbx_description
1 polymer ?
#
loop_
_entity_poly.entity_id
_entity_poly.type
_entity_poly.pdbx_seq_one_letter_code
_entity_poly.pdbx_strand_id
1 'polypeptide(L)'
;MPSDLLTKPMPRAVPPSEKFTYSEFCSRVQEQKADLIRGEIIMAAPATVKHEELVNYLSTLLRLFVKKQKLGMVIGSRVAMKLDDENAPEPDLMF
;
A
#
# COMPACT_ATOMS: atom_id res chain seq x y z
N MET A 1 9.83 23.08 -31.41
CA MET A 1 9.35 22.15 -30.39
C MET A 1 8.14 22.78 -29.72
N PRO A 2 6.96 22.15 -29.71
CA PRO A 2 5.72 22.83 -29.32
C PRO A 2 5.69 23.08 -27.80
N SER A 3 5.55 24.34 -27.44
CA SER A 3 5.53 24.93 -26.09
C SER A 3 4.19 24.77 -25.33
N ASP A 4 3.27 23.97 -25.85
CA ASP A 4 1.85 24.05 -25.49
C ASP A 4 1.37 22.96 -24.50
N LEU A 5 2.29 22.22 -23.89
CA LEU A 5 1.98 21.17 -22.90
C LEU A 5 1.91 21.69 -21.46
N LEU A 6 2.42 22.90 -21.17
CA LEU A 6 2.51 23.43 -19.81
C LEU A 6 1.41 24.45 -19.44
N THR A 7 0.52 24.80 -20.38
CA THR A 7 -0.48 25.89 -20.20
C THR A 7 -1.94 25.43 -20.20
N LYS A 8 -2.22 24.13 -20.42
CA LYS A 8 -3.60 23.61 -20.36
C LYS A 8 -3.96 23.26 -18.91
N PRO A 9 -4.98 23.89 -18.29
CA PRO A 9 -5.51 23.38 -17.03
C PRO A 9 -6.07 21.97 -17.26
N MET A 10 -5.59 20.99 -16.48
CA MET A 10 -6.13 19.65 -16.53
C MET A 10 -7.61 19.67 -16.14
N PRO A 11 -8.50 19.00 -16.89
CA PRO A 11 -9.90 18.91 -16.51
C PRO A 11 -10.00 18.15 -15.19
N ARG A 12 -10.31 18.86 -14.09
CA ARG A 12 -10.63 18.25 -12.79
C ARG A 12 -12.14 18.28 -12.58
N ALA A 13 -12.79 17.28 -13.15
CA ALA A 13 -13.88 16.63 -12.47
C ALA A 13 -13.46 15.17 -12.35
N VAL A 14 -12.86 14.81 -11.21
CA VAL A 14 -12.71 13.40 -10.85
C VAL A 14 -14.14 12.92 -10.62
N PRO A 15 -14.66 11.94 -11.39
CA PRO A 15 -15.96 11.36 -11.08
C PRO A 15 -15.94 10.91 -9.61
N PRO A 16 -17.07 10.92 -8.88
CA PRO A 16 -17.10 10.38 -7.53
C PRO A 16 -16.48 8.99 -7.57
N SER A 17 -15.30 8.83 -6.96
CA SER A 17 -14.70 7.51 -6.85
C SER A 17 -15.68 6.69 -6.03
N GLU A 18 -16.14 5.58 -6.61
CA GLU A 18 -16.86 4.57 -5.84
C GLU A 18 -16.07 4.32 -4.56
N LYS A 19 -16.72 4.52 -3.40
CA LYS A 19 -16.12 4.25 -2.11
C LYS A 19 -16.29 2.77 -1.80
N PHE A 20 -15.20 2.13 -1.39
CA PHE A 20 -15.17 0.74 -0.99
C PHE A 20 -15.01 0.61 0.52
N THR A 21 -15.74 -0.33 1.09
CA THR A 21 -15.47 -0.87 2.43
C THR A 21 -14.27 -1.82 2.40
N TYR A 22 -13.72 -2.14 3.57
CA TYR A 22 -12.65 -3.13 3.71
C TYR A 22 -13.05 -4.50 3.12
N SER A 23 -14.29 -4.93 3.33
CA SER A 23 -14.78 -6.21 2.81
C SER A 23 -14.84 -6.24 1.29
N GLU A 24 -15.30 -5.15 0.68
CA GLU A 24 -15.34 -5.00 -0.77
C GLU A 24 -13.95 -4.90 -1.36
N PHE A 25 -13.04 -4.18 -0.69
CA PHE A 25 -11.63 -4.13 -1.03
C PHE A 25 -11.00 -5.53 -1.09
N CYS A 26 -11.12 -6.34 -0.03
CA CYS A 26 -10.59 -7.71 -0.01
C CYS A 26 -11.23 -8.63 -1.05
N SER A 27 -12.48 -8.38 -1.43
CA SER A 27 -13.16 -9.15 -2.48
C SER A 27 -12.67 -8.77 -3.87
N ARG A 28 -12.30 -7.50 -4.06
CA ARG A 28 -11.88 -6.92 -5.34
C ARG A 28 -10.39 -7.12 -5.63
N VAL A 29 -9.55 -7.02 -4.61
CA VAL A 29 -8.09 -7.12 -4.71
C VAL A 29 -7.63 -8.34 -3.91
N GLN A 30 -7.02 -9.31 -4.59
CA GLN A 30 -6.61 -10.58 -3.97
C GLN A 30 -5.08 -10.76 -3.99
N GLU A 31 -4.47 -10.64 -5.17
CA GLU A 31 -3.03 -10.96 -5.36
C GLU A 31 -2.15 -9.72 -5.59
N GLN A 32 -2.77 -8.55 -5.82
CA GLN A 32 -2.06 -7.31 -6.07
C GLN A 32 -1.86 -6.53 -4.77
N LYS A 33 -0.74 -5.82 -4.67
CA LYS A 33 -0.52 -4.89 -3.56
C LYS A 33 -1.36 -3.64 -3.80
N ALA A 34 -2.19 -3.26 -2.83
CA ALA A 34 -3.00 -2.05 -2.90
C ALA A 34 -3.31 -1.51 -1.51
N ASP A 35 -3.57 -0.20 -1.43
CA ASP A 35 -4.04 0.44 -0.22
C ASP A 35 -5.53 0.78 -0.35
N LEU A 36 -6.31 0.57 0.71
CA LEU A 36 -7.62 1.22 0.86
C LEU A 36 -7.44 2.50 1.68
N ILE A 37 -7.68 3.67 1.10
CA ILE A 37 -7.51 4.97 1.77
C ILE A 37 -8.74 5.84 1.53
N ARG A 38 -9.47 6.19 2.60
CA ARG A 38 -10.73 6.96 2.55
C ARG A 38 -11.76 6.37 1.58
N GLY A 39 -11.81 5.05 1.51
CA GLY A 39 -12.68 4.30 0.61
C GLY A 39 -12.16 4.18 -0.82
N GLU A 40 -10.98 4.70 -1.14
CA GLU A 40 -10.39 4.59 -2.48
C GLU A 40 -9.36 3.46 -2.53
N ILE A 41 -9.43 2.61 -3.56
CA ILE A 41 -8.42 1.56 -3.82
C ILE A 41 -7.27 2.16 -4.63
N ILE A 42 -6.08 2.17 -4.05
CA ILE A 42 -4.86 2.71 -4.65
C ILE A 42 -3.93 1.53 -4.97
N MET A 43 -3.77 1.22 -6.26
CA MET A 43 -2.89 0.14 -6.71
C MET A 43 -1.42 0.54 -6.56
N ALA A 44 -0.61 -0.30 -5.92
CA ALA A 44 0.83 -0.08 -5.85
C ALA A 44 1.53 -0.52 -7.13
N ALA A 45 2.56 0.23 -7.53
CA ALA A 45 3.45 -0.19 -8.59
C ALA A 45 4.31 -1.39 -8.15
N PRO A 46 4.81 -2.21 -9.10
CA PRO A 46 5.78 -3.24 -8.77
C PRO A 46 7.00 -2.67 -8.04
N ALA A 47 7.49 -3.40 -7.04
CA ALA A 47 8.69 -3.03 -6.32
C ALA A 47 9.93 -3.11 -7.23
N THR A 48 10.88 -2.22 -6.99
CA THR A 48 12.21 -2.30 -7.63
C THR A 48 13.08 -3.30 -6.87
N VAL A 49 14.10 -3.87 -7.52
CA VAL A 49 15.07 -4.76 -6.86
C VAL A 49 15.69 -4.09 -5.63
N LYS A 50 16.04 -2.80 -5.72
CA LYS A 50 16.60 -2.04 -4.60
C LYS A 50 15.64 -1.92 -3.41
N HIS A 51 14.34 -1.76 -3.68
CA HIS A 51 13.31 -1.73 -2.64
C HIS A 51 13.21 -3.10 -1.95
N GLU A 52 13.15 -4.18 -2.73
CA GLU A 52 13.10 -5.55 -2.22
C GLU A 52 14.35 -5.90 -1.38
N GLU A 53 15.55 -5.53 -1.83
CA GLU A 53 16.78 -5.75 -1.05
C GLU A 53 16.72 -5.07 0.33
N LEU A 54 16.25 -3.80 0.37
CA LEU A 54 16.15 -3.05 1.61
C LEU A 54 15.09 -3.63 2.56
N VAL A 55 13.91 -3.94 2.04
CA VAL A 55 12.81 -4.52 2.83
C VAL A 55 13.22 -5.89 3.37
N ASN A 56 13.86 -6.73 2.57
CA ASN A 56 14.33 -8.05 3.01
C ASN A 56 15.40 -7.94 4.10
N TYR A 57 16.36 -7.03 3.95
CA TYR A 57 17.38 -6.78 4.98
C TYR A 57 16.76 -6.33 6.31
N LEU A 58 15.90 -5.31 6.28
CA LEU A 58 15.28 -4.76 7.49
C LEU A 58 14.32 -5.76 8.15
N SER A 59 13.48 -6.42 7.35
CA SER A 59 12.55 -7.47 7.81
C SER A 59 13.30 -8.60 8.51
N THR A 60 14.44 -9.03 7.97
CA THR A 60 15.27 -10.07 8.59
C THR A 60 15.81 -9.64 9.95
N LEU A 61 16.42 -8.45 10.03
CA LEU A 61 16.96 -7.94 11.29
C LEU A 61 15.87 -7.77 12.36
N LEU A 62 14.73 -7.18 11.98
CA LEU A 62 13.63 -6.92 12.90
C LEU A 62 13.00 -8.22 13.40
N ARG A 63 12.78 -9.20 12.51
CA ARG A 63 12.26 -10.53 12.88
C ARG A 63 13.17 -11.24 13.88
N LEU A 64 14.49 -11.22 13.65
CA LEU A 64 15.46 -11.84 14.56
C LEU A 64 15.41 -11.19 15.94
N PHE A 65 15.39 -9.86 15.99
CA PHE A 65 15.31 -9.11 17.25
C PHE A 65 13.99 -9.39 17.99
N VAL A 66 12.85 -9.21 17.33
CA VAL A 66 11.51 -9.40 17.91
C VAL A 66 11.32 -10.83 18.41
N LYS A 67 11.78 -11.82 17.65
CA LYS A 67 11.72 -13.24 18.06
C LYS A 67 12.60 -13.52 19.27
N LYS A 68 13.83 -13.01 19.29
CA LYS A 68 14.76 -13.20 20.42
C LYS A 68 14.22 -12.58 21.71
N GLN A 69 13.61 -11.41 21.60
CA GLN A 69 13.08 -10.65 22.74
C GLN A 69 11.62 -10.99 23.09
N LYS A 70 10.95 -11.87 22.31
CA LYS A 70 9.55 -12.26 22.49
C LYS A 70 8.59 -11.06 22.49
N LEU A 71 8.77 -10.13 21.56
CA LEU A 71 8.05 -8.84 21.54
C LEU A 71 6.78 -8.83 20.66
N GLY A 72 6.47 -9.93 19.97
CA GLY A 72 5.31 -10.01 19.08
C GLY A 72 5.66 -10.65 17.73
N MET A 73 5.10 -10.10 16.66
CA MET A 73 5.28 -10.60 15.29
C MET A 73 5.68 -9.49 14.34
N VAL A 74 6.28 -9.85 13.21
CA VAL A 74 6.57 -8.91 12.12
C VAL A 74 5.83 -9.40 10.88
N ILE A 75 5.15 -8.52 10.16
CA ILE A 75 4.37 -8.84 8.95
C ILE A 75 4.95 -8.06 7.77
N GLY A 76 5.05 -8.71 6.60
CA GLY A 76 5.60 -8.11 5.38
C GLY A 76 4.55 -7.34 4.55
N SER A 77 4.94 -6.97 3.34
CA SER A 77 4.23 -5.99 2.50
C SER A 77 2.94 -6.45 1.80
N ARG A 78 2.33 -7.56 2.22
CA ARG A 78 1.22 -8.24 1.52
C ARG A 78 0.03 -8.51 2.43
N VAL A 79 -0.12 -7.71 3.47
CA VAL A 79 -1.23 -7.80 4.43
C VAL A 79 -1.76 -6.42 4.66
N ALA A 80 -3.04 -6.23 4.35
CA ALA A 80 -3.75 -4.99 4.62
C ALA A 80 -3.96 -4.82 6.13
N MET A 81 -3.54 -3.69 6.65
CA MET A 81 -3.71 -3.28 8.04
C MET A 81 -5.07 -2.58 8.18
N LYS A 82 -6.14 -3.33 8.46
CA LYS A 82 -7.46 -2.73 8.70
C LYS A 82 -7.40 -1.77 9.89
N LEU A 83 -7.51 -0.47 9.64
CA LEU A 83 -7.63 0.57 10.67
C LEU A 83 -9.09 0.87 10.95
N ASP A 84 -9.88 1.03 9.89
CA ASP A 84 -11.33 1.14 9.94
C ASP A 84 -11.93 0.54 8.66
N ASP A 85 -13.20 0.84 8.37
CA ASP A 85 -13.88 0.25 7.22
C ASP A 85 -13.55 0.94 5.88
N GLU A 86 -13.02 2.16 5.91
CA GLU A 86 -12.59 2.93 4.73
C GLU A 86 -11.07 3.07 4.62
N ASN A 87 -10.30 2.53 5.58
CA ASN A 87 -8.85 2.65 5.65
C ASN A 87 -8.18 1.32 6.03
N ALA A 88 -7.45 0.76 5.08
CA ALA A 88 -6.60 -0.42 5.25
C ALA A 88 -5.35 -0.34 4.35
N PRO A 89 -4.31 0.40 4.75
CA PRO A 89 -3.05 0.42 4.00
C PRO A 89 -2.35 -0.95 4.03
N GLU A 90 -1.44 -1.19 3.08
CA GLU A 90 -0.50 -2.31 3.02
C GLU A 90 0.95 -1.80 3.20
N PRO A 91 1.38 -1.52 4.45
CA PRO A 91 2.75 -1.08 4.72
C PRO A 91 3.78 -2.11 4.29
N ASP A 92 4.99 -1.67 3.91
CA ASP A 92 6.07 -2.59 3.51
C ASP A 92 6.55 -3.50 4.65
N LEU A 93 6.43 -3.05 5.89
CA LEU A 93 6.78 -3.79 7.09
C LEU A 93 5.93 -3.31 8.28
N MET A 94 5.42 -4.25 9.06
CA MET A 94 4.66 -4.00 10.30
C MET A 94 5.26 -4.82 11.45
N PHE A 95 5.23 -4.27 12.66
CA PHE A 95 5.59 -4.92 13.92
C PHE A 95 4.48 -4.69 14.95
#